data_AF-G0UB09-F1
#
_entry.id   AF-G0UB09-F1
#
_cell.length_a   1.000
_cell.length_b   1.000
_cell.length_c   1.000
_cell.angle_alpha   90.00
_cell.angle_beta   90.00
_cell.angle_gamma   90.00
#
_symmetry.space_group_name_H-M   'P 1'
#
loop_
_entity.id
_entity.type
_entity.pdbx_description
1 polymer ?
#
loop_
_entity_poly.entity_id
_entity_poly.type
_entity_poly.pdbx_seq_one_letter_code
_entity_poly.pdbx_strand_id
1 'polypeptide(L)'
;MSGQVALSAVCLGTGTESTMVYEGKCSAAYVLCANGRPVVLFGAGYGVVRQCLRYFGVVPPTIAVFSSSPHTSAELPVIIATENRKGTRLHIVAGEKVMSRLKRHQLDFLCCKGLCDASSSREGCLHRFVALPASTPAPAACSSQHQVADATAVSFAAFEIEATEACNAFVVYHHGVPVLAMTGDCAYDIDRHQRILQMAPVVILDGQQVGSQEHSSFANIGEAVDRYIEAGKTPPRVFIGHYGKTANAPLPARDGIVSLITEGEVVTLGRTFGVTCVSEFTHASKYGSQSGSEQNRTRDQKDIFLIDNDTPETLPVQLFVHPSWSMAQVKKQVSELLGVQLVGGLFCAKTGRRLKEVSQLSSGMRVVVTRVGGGLFQHHTSSPIRGGQQNTPVAPPIENLCVRQTDEREGDLSETEVSAALKEYLQRAYRFLQRPGPDMAPSDRSVVTCEQGTDEVADVACFATRTTPSMALAAECAKKGSLKEPNDNARACTLRFTTLGT
;
A
#
# COMPACT_ATOMS: atom_id res chain seq x y z
N MET A 1 -18.43 20.50 -24.40
CA MET A 1 -17.53 19.34 -24.28
C MET A 1 -17.76 18.72 -22.92
N SER A 2 -18.22 17.46 -22.85
CA SER A 2 -18.25 16.70 -21.59
C SER A 2 -16.82 16.42 -21.14
N GLY A 3 -16.43 16.89 -19.96
CA GLY A 3 -15.10 16.61 -19.41
C GLY A 3 -14.95 15.10 -19.19
N GLN A 4 -13.93 14.50 -19.80
CA GLN A 4 -13.65 13.08 -19.64
C GLN A 4 -13.35 12.78 -18.16
N VAL A 5 -14.15 11.93 -17.53
CA VAL A 5 -13.93 11.52 -16.14
C VAL A 5 -12.70 10.62 -16.09
N ALA A 6 -11.68 11.04 -15.35
CA ALA A 6 -10.52 10.22 -15.05
C ALA A 6 -10.84 9.31 -13.86
N LEU A 7 -10.75 8.00 -14.03
CA LEU A 7 -10.94 7.04 -12.95
C LEU A 7 -9.60 6.48 -12.46
N SER A 8 -9.52 6.17 -11.17
CA SER A 8 -8.40 5.45 -10.58
C SER A 8 -8.85 4.61 -9.38
N ALA A 9 -8.16 3.50 -9.11
CA ALA A 9 -8.25 2.81 -7.84
C ALA A 9 -6.98 3.09 -7.01
N VAL A 10 -7.15 3.40 -5.73
CA VAL A 10 -6.04 3.62 -4.79
C VAL A 10 -6.04 2.50 -3.76
N CYS A 11 -4.92 1.82 -3.59
CA CYS A 11 -4.78 0.81 -2.55
C CYS A 11 -4.62 1.47 -1.18
N LEU A 12 -5.49 1.15 -0.24
CA LEU A 12 -5.35 1.54 1.16
C LEU A 12 -4.45 0.57 1.93
N GLY A 13 -4.49 -0.70 1.59
CA GLY A 13 -3.69 -1.71 2.26
C GLY A 13 -3.71 -3.03 1.52
N THR A 14 -2.76 -3.88 1.87
CA THR A 14 -2.58 -5.25 1.37
C THR A 14 -2.56 -6.27 2.51
N GLY A 15 -2.80 -5.81 3.74
CA GLY A 15 -2.69 -6.59 4.95
C GLY A 15 -3.85 -7.57 5.16
N THR A 16 -3.69 -8.44 6.14
CA THR A 16 -4.73 -9.32 6.69
C THR A 16 -5.18 -8.79 8.06
N GLU A 17 -6.04 -9.53 8.75
CA GLU A 17 -6.35 -9.33 10.18
C GLU A 17 -5.08 -9.19 11.04
N SER A 18 -4.16 -10.16 10.92
CA SER A 18 -3.00 -10.27 11.80
C SER A 18 -1.98 -9.15 11.56
N THR A 19 -1.80 -8.71 10.31
CA THR A 19 -0.85 -7.63 10.02
C THR A 19 -1.31 -6.28 10.55
N MET A 20 -2.63 -6.04 10.64
CA MET A 20 -3.10 -4.79 11.27
C MET A 20 -2.92 -4.82 12.78
N VAL A 21 -3.23 -5.94 13.43
CA VAL A 21 -3.12 -6.10 14.89
C VAL A 21 -1.65 -6.07 15.36
N TYR A 22 -0.75 -6.78 14.68
CA TYR A 22 0.63 -6.95 15.13
C TYR A 22 1.66 -6.03 14.44
N GLU A 23 1.34 -5.47 13.27
CA GLU A 23 2.28 -4.63 12.49
C GLU A 23 1.70 -3.25 12.12
N GLY A 24 0.45 -2.96 12.48
CA GLY A 24 -0.22 -1.70 12.13
C GLY A 24 -0.52 -1.51 10.64
N LYS A 25 -0.43 -2.58 9.83
CA LYS A 25 -0.66 -2.55 8.37
C LYS A 25 -2.14 -2.76 8.04
N CYS A 26 -2.74 -1.78 7.38
CA CYS A 26 -4.13 -1.79 6.95
C CYS A 26 -4.51 -3.08 6.22
N SER A 27 -5.68 -3.65 6.54
CA SER A 27 -6.26 -4.77 5.80
C SER A 27 -6.50 -4.43 4.32
N ALA A 28 -6.62 -5.45 3.48
CA ALA A 28 -6.86 -5.30 2.04
C ALA A 28 -8.10 -4.44 1.74
N ALA A 29 -7.89 -3.25 1.16
CA ALA A 29 -8.96 -2.32 0.81
C ALA A 29 -8.52 -1.36 -0.29
N TYR A 30 -9.49 -0.86 -1.07
CA TYR A 30 -9.26 0.00 -2.23
C TYR A 30 -10.28 1.15 -2.27
N VAL A 31 -9.87 2.32 -2.73
CA VAL A 31 -10.78 3.45 -2.99
C VAL A 31 -10.82 3.74 -4.48
N LEU A 32 -12.00 3.60 -5.08
CA LEU A 32 -12.26 4.10 -6.42
C LEU A 32 -12.44 5.61 -6.35
N CYS A 33 -11.71 6.32 -7.22
CA CYS A 33 -11.76 7.76 -7.37
C CYS A 33 -12.28 8.14 -8.75
N ALA A 34 -13.07 9.21 -8.81
CA ALA A 34 -13.48 9.88 -10.03
C ALA A 34 -12.98 11.33 -10.00
N ASN A 35 -12.17 11.73 -10.98
CA ASN A 35 -11.48 13.02 -11.03
C ASN A 35 -10.71 13.35 -9.73
N GLY A 36 -10.04 12.34 -9.16
CA GLY A 36 -9.29 12.44 -7.90
C GLY A 36 -10.15 12.53 -6.62
N ARG A 37 -11.49 12.53 -6.74
CA ARG A 37 -12.41 12.49 -5.58
C ARG A 37 -12.76 11.04 -5.25
N PRO A 38 -12.75 10.61 -3.98
CA PRO A 38 -13.05 9.24 -3.60
C PRO A 38 -14.57 9.02 -3.66
N VAL A 39 -15.03 7.98 -4.36
CA VAL A 39 -16.46 7.75 -4.64
C VAL A 39 -16.99 6.41 -4.14
N VAL A 40 -16.15 5.37 -4.09
CA VAL A 40 -16.49 4.06 -3.49
C VAL A 40 -15.30 3.53 -2.70
N LEU A 41 -15.54 3.07 -1.48
CA LEU A 41 -14.60 2.30 -0.67
C LEU A 41 -14.91 0.80 -0.84
N PHE A 42 -13.92 0.00 -1.22
CA PHE A 42 -14.00 -1.45 -1.32
C PHE A 42 -13.25 -2.08 -0.15
N GLY A 43 -13.98 -2.78 0.73
CA GLY A 43 -13.46 -3.29 2.00
C GLY A 43 -13.55 -2.26 3.14
N ALA A 44 -13.86 -2.74 4.35
CA ALA A 44 -13.98 -1.98 5.59
C ALA A 44 -13.39 -2.77 6.79
N GLY A 45 -12.27 -3.44 6.55
CA GLY A 45 -11.50 -4.16 7.58
C GLY A 45 -10.72 -3.27 8.52
N TYR A 46 -9.80 -3.87 9.28
CA TYR A 46 -9.01 -3.14 10.28
C TYR A 46 -8.02 -2.15 9.65
N GLY A 47 -7.96 -0.93 10.20
CA GLY A 47 -7.09 0.15 9.75
C GLY A 47 -7.62 0.93 8.54
N VAL A 48 -8.68 0.46 7.88
CA VAL A 48 -9.17 0.99 6.61
C VAL A 48 -9.67 2.42 6.73
N VAL A 49 -10.42 2.74 7.79
CA VAL A 49 -10.91 4.11 8.05
C VAL A 49 -9.74 5.06 8.29
N ARG A 50 -8.77 4.66 9.11
CA ARG A 50 -7.56 5.46 9.37
C ARG A 50 -6.86 5.80 8.07
N GLN A 51 -6.68 4.81 7.19
CA GLN A 51 -5.95 5.02 5.94
C GLN A 51 -6.77 5.81 4.90
N CYS A 52 -8.08 5.61 4.85
CA CYS A 52 -8.98 6.39 4.01
C CYS A 52 -8.96 7.88 4.40
N LEU A 53 -9.04 8.18 5.71
CA LEU A 53 -8.89 9.53 6.24
C LEU A 53 -7.48 10.12 6.00
N ARG A 54 -6.44 9.28 6.01
CA ARG A 54 -5.06 9.70 5.72
C ARG A 54 -4.86 10.17 4.28
N TYR A 55 -5.34 9.40 3.30
CA TYR A 55 -5.17 9.74 1.89
C TYR A 55 -6.19 10.78 1.37
N PHE A 56 -7.43 10.74 1.88
CA PHE A 56 -8.55 11.51 1.32
C PHE A 56 -9.21 12.50 2.27
N GLY A 57 -8.94 12.41 3.58
CA GLY A 57 -9.62 13.22 4.61
C GLY A 57 -11.08 12.84 4.87
N VAL A 58 -11.66 11.92 4.08
CA VAL A 58 -13.07 11.50 4.14
C VAL A 58 -13.20 9.99 3.93
N VAL A 59 -14.31 9.41 4.38
CA VAL A 59 -14.75 8.06 3.96
C VAL A 59 -15.78 8.23 2.84
N PRO A 60 -15.68 7.50 1.71
CA PRO A 60 -16.69 7.52 0.65
C PRO A 60 -18.10 7.23 1.16
N PRO A 61 -19.14 7.89 0.61
CA PRO A 61 -20.52 7.59 0.99
C PRO A 61 -20.95 6.18 0.56
N THR A 62 -20.33 5.60 -0.46
CA THR A 62 -20.59 4.21 -0.89
C THR A 62 -19.48 3.28 -0.41
N ILE A 63 -19.86 2.22 0.31
CA ILE A 63 -18.94 1.20 0.84
C ILE A 63 -19.38 -0.16 0.29
N ALA A 64 -18.55 -0.74 -0.56
CA ALA A 64 -18.69 -2.07 -1.12
C ALA A 64 -17.91 -3.08 -0.26
N VAL A 65 -18.57 -4.14 0.23
CA VAL A 65 -17.96 -5.11 1.15
C VAL A 65 -17.75 -6.45 0.45
N PHE A 66 -16.54 -7.02 0.58
CA PHE A 66 -16.15 -8.26 -0.10
C PHE A 66 -16.72 -9.51 0.57
N SER A 67 -16.62 -9.66 1.89
CA SER A 67 -17.05 -10.85 2.62
C SER A 67 -17.55 -10.48 4.03
N SER A 68 -17.89 -11.48 4.84
CA SER A 68 -18.19 -11.29 6.28
C SER A 68 -16.96 -11.44 7.18
N SER A 69 -15.77 -11.59 6.61
CA SER A 69 -14.53 -11.75 7.38
C SER A 69 -14.14 -10.44 8.08
N PRO A 70 -13.54 -10.49 9.28
CA PRO A 70 -13.14 -9.28 10.00
C PRO A 70 -12.19 -8.38 9.18
N HIS A 71 -11.22 -8.93 8.45
CA HIS A 71 -10.30 -8.16 7.59
C HIS A 71 -10.98 -7.49 6.37
N THR A 72 -12.24 -7.77 6.05
CA THR A 72 -12.99 -7.02 5.02
C THR A 72 -14.12 -6.15 5.58
N SER A 73 -14.48 -6.26 6.86
CA SER A 73 -15.71 -5.63 7.38
C SER A 73 -15.73 -5.17 8.85
N ALA A 74 -14.69 -5.46 9.66
CA ALA A 74 -14.72 -5.19 11.10
C ALA A 74 -14.94 -3.73 11.52
N GLU A 75 -14.53 -2.73 10.72
CA GLU A 75 -14.73 -1.32 11.03
C GLU A 75 -16.13 -0.81 10.64
N LEU A 76 -16.90 -1.58 9.86
CA LEU A 76 -18.21 -1.19 9.32
C LEU A 76 -19.21 -0.70 10.39
N PRO A 77 -19.36 -1.33 11.58
CA PRO A 77 -20.28 -0.82 12.60
C PRO A 77 -19.86 0.55 13.16
N VAL A 78 -18.55 0.79 13.27
CA VAL A 78 -17.98 2.07 13.75
C VAL A 78 -18.14 3.15 12.69
N ILE A 79 -17.92 2.82 11.40
CA ILE A 79 -18.16 3.72 10.28
C ILE A 79 -19.62 4.18 10.28
N ILE A 80 -20.57 3.25 10.29
CA ILE A 80 -22.01 3.57 10.25
C ILE A 80 -22.40 4.44 11.45
N ALA A 81 -21.99 4.07 12.66
CA ALA A 81 -22.31 4.85 13.86
C ALA A 81 -21.69 6.27 13.85
N THR A 82 -20.50 6.45 13.27
CA THR A 82 -19.77 7.73 13.24
C THR A 82 -20.27 8.65 12.13
N GLU A 83 -20.47 8.12 10.92
CA GLU A 83 -20.89 8.89 9.76
C GLU A 83 -22.38 9.27 9.83
N ASN A 84 -23.26 8.41 10.38
CA ASN A 84 -24.65 8.79 10.68
C ASN A 84 -24.69 10.00 11.63
N ARG A 85 -23.80 10.09 12.62
CA ARG A 85 -23.75 11.25 13.56
C ARG A 85 -23.30 12.55 12.88
N LYS A 86 -22.61 12.46 11.74
CA LYS A 86 -22.21 13.62 10.92
C LYS A 86 -23.28 14.05 9.91
N GLY A 87 -24.39 13.29 9.79
CA GLY A 87 -25.38 13.50 8.73
C GLY A 87 -24.99 12.88 7.38
N THR A 88 -23.86 12.17 7.29
CA THR A 88 -23.40 11.52 6.06
C THR A 88 -24.35 10.38 5.69
N ARG A 89 -24.87 10.39 4.45
CA ARG A 89 -25.72 9.30 3.96
C ARG A 89 -24.88 8.14 3.39
N LEU A 90 -24.80 7.02 4.10
CA LEU A 90 -24.02 5.85 3.66
C LEU A 90 -24.83 4.86 2.81
N HIS A 91 -24.20 4.31 1.77
CA HIS A 91 -24.68 3.20 0.96
C HIS A 91 -23.78 1.99 1.19
N ILE A 92 -24.24 1.00 1.95
CA ILE A 92 -23.50 -0.23 2.24
C ILE A 92 -23.93 -1.30 1.26
N VAL A 93 -23.03 -1.72 0.38
CA VAL A 93 -23.32 -2.57 -0.77
C VAL A 93 -22.54 -3.89 -0.65
N ALA A 94 -23.21 -5.02 -0.81
CA ALA A 94 -22.57 -6.33 -0.88
C ALA A 94 -23.47 -7.33 -1.63
N GLY A 95 -22.93 -8.48 -2.02
CA GLY A 95 -23.73 -9.60 -2.51
C GLY A 95 -24.73 -10.09 -1.46
N GLU A 96 -25.89 -10.60 -1.88
CA GLU A 96 -26.99 -11.03 -0.99
C GLU A 96 -26.55 -11.94 0.16
N LYS A 97 -25.70 -12.94 -0.11
CA LYS A 97 -25.15 -13.87 0.89
C LYS A 97 -24.29 -13.15 1.94
N VAL A 98 -23.41 -12.25 1.48
CA VAL A 98 -22.53 -11.43 2.33
C VAL A 98 -23.34 -10.46 3.17
N MET A 99 -24.24 -9.69 2.55
CA MET A 99 -25.15 -8.76 3.22
C MET A 99 -25.98 -9.45 4.32
N SER A 100 -26.45 -10.67 4.05
CA SER A 100 -27.20 -11.47 5.03
C SER A 100 -26.35 -11.90 6.22
N ARG A 101 -25.07 -12.26 6.02
CA ARG A 101 -24.13 -12.56 7.11
C ARG A 101 -23.75 -11.32 7.91
N LEU A 102 -23.41 -10.21 7.24
CA LEU A 102 -23.08 -8.93 7.89
C LEU A 102 -24.20 -8.47 8.82
N LYS A 103 -25.45 -8.48 8.34
CA LYS A 103 -26.63 -8.14 9.14
C LYS A 103 -26.79 -9.03 10.37
N ARG A 104 -26.57 -10.34 10.24
CA ARG A 104 -26.75 -11.30 11.34
C ARG A 104 -25.63 -11.25 12.38
N HIS A 105 -24.38 -11.02 11.98
CA HIS A 105 -23.21 -11.28 12.84
C HIS A 105 -22.45 -10.03 13.27
N GLN A 106 -22.42 -8.97 12.45
CA GLN A 106 -21.61 -7.78 12.74
C GLN A 106 -22.44 -6.52 13.01
N LEU A 107 -23.63 -6.44 12.42
CA LEU A 107 -24.50 -5.26 12.51
C LEU A 107 -25.62 -5.41 13.55
N ASP A 108 -25.73 -6.56 14.22
CA ASP A 108 -26.71 -6.83 15.28
C ASP A 108 -26.66 -5.77 16.41
N PHE A 109 -25.45 -5.34 16.79
CA PHE A 109 -25.25 -4.22 17.74
C PHE A 109 -25.88 -2.90 17.28
N LEU A 110 -25.94 -2.63 15.97
CA LEU A 110 -26.62 -1.45 15.42
C LEU A 110 -28.14 -1.64 15.43
N CYS A 111 -28.64 -2.86 15.22
CA CYS A 111 -30.05 -3.21 15.41
C CYS A 111 -30.47 -2.96 16.87
N CYS A 112 -29.70 -3.44 17.85
CA CYS A 112 -29.96 -3.22 19.28
C CYS A 112 -29.99 -1.73 19.69
N LYS A 113 -29.31 -0.86 18.93
CA LYS A 113 -29.30 0.59 19.13
C LYS A 113 -30.40 1.36 18.39
N GLY A 114 -31.32 0.65 17.73
CA GLY A 114 -32.37 1.28 16.92
C GLY A 114 -31.85 2.01 15.68
N LEU A 115 -30.58 1.76 15.29
CA LEU A 115 -30.01 2.34 14.08
C LEU A 115 -30.43 1.54 12.84
N CYS A 116 -30.58 0.22 12.97
CA CYS A 116 -30.93 -0.68 11.86
C CYS A 116 -32.37 -1.23 11.98
N ASP A 117 -33.38 -0.35 12.00
CA ASP A 117 -34.78 -0.74 11.77
C ASP A 117 -34.93 -1.27 10.33
N ALA A 118 -34.73 -2.58 10.13
CA ALA A 118 -34.77 -3.20 8.80
C ALA A 118 -36.16 -3.15 8.11
N SER A 119 -37.21 -2.83 8.87
CA SER A 119 -38.61 -2.81 8.44
C SER A 119 -39.21 -1.41 8.31
N SER A 120 -38.54 -0.34 8.78
CA SER A 120 -39.10 1.00 8.74
C SER A 120 -38.49 1.83 7.61
N SER A 121 -39.33 2.22 6.65
CA SER A 121 -39.04 3.29 5.70
C SER A 121 -39.09 4.67 6.37
N ARG A 122 -38.58 4.77 7.61
CA ARG A 122 -38.56 6.03 8.37
C ARG A 122 -37.62 7.02 7.68
N GLU A 123 -38.19 8.13 7.26
CA GLU A 123 -37.45 9.34 6.96
C GLU A 123 -36.55 9.66 8.16
N GLY A 124 -35.23 9.59 7.96
CA GLY A 124 -34.24 9.73 9.04
C GLY A 124 -33.17 8.63 9.09
N CYS A 125 -33.36 7.48 8.44
CA CYS A 125 -32.27 6.50 8.35
C CYS A 125 -31.17 6.98 7.38
N LEU A 126 -30.02 7.38 7.94
CA LEU A 126 -28.86 7.89 7.21
C LEU A 126 -27.99 6.81 6.56
N HIS A 127 -28.39 5.54 6.58
CA HIS A 127 -27.69 4.51 5.83
C HIS A 127 -28.65 3.58 5.09
N ARG A 128 -28.20 3.06 3.95
CA ARG A 128 -28.94 2.17 3.08
C ARG A 128 -28.14 0.91 2.83
N PHE A 129 -28.67 -0.24 3.23
CA PHE A 129 -28.15 -1.54 2.84
C PHE A 129 -28.66 -1.91 1.45
N VAL A 130 -27.74 -2.22 0.53
CA VAL A 130 -28.03 -2.67 -0.83
C VAL A 130 -27.46 -4.07 -1.00
N ALA A 131 -28.35 -5.07 -0.99
CA ALA A 131 -27.99 -6.41 -1.40
C ALA A 131 -28.01 -6.47 -2.93
N LEU A 132 -26.90 -6.85 -3.55
CA LEU A 132 -26.83 -7.12 -4.98
C LEU A 132 -27.06 -8.62 -5.21
N PRO A 133 -27.94 -9.02 -6.14
CA PRO A 133 -28.07 -10.42 -6.52
C PRO A 133 -26.74 -10.86 -7.13
N ALA A 134 -26.16 -11.91 -6.59
CA ALA A 134 -24.88 -12.41 -7.03
C ALA A 134 -25.06 -13.17 -8.35
N SER A 135 -24.72 -12.53 -9.46
CA SER A 135 -24.65 -13.21 -10.75
C SER A 135 -23.40 -14.09 -10.82
N THR A 136 -23.53 -15.28 -11.40
CA THR A 136 -22.39 -16.07 -11.88
C THR A 136 -21.52 -15.20 -12.81
N PRO A 137 -20.18 -15.35 -12.82
CA PRO A 137 -19.26 -14.65 -13.74
C PRO A 137 -19.68 -14.63 -15.22
N ALA A 138 -20.45 -13.60 -15.62
CA ALA A 138 -21.01 -13.42 -16.95
C ALA A 138 -20.69 -11.98 -17.44
N PRO A 139 -19.83 -11.79 -18.47
CA PRO A 139 -19.37 -10.46 -18.89
C PRO A 139 -20.45 -9.53 -19.48
N ALA A 140 -21.57 -10.07 -19.96
CA ALA A 140 -22.54 -9.34 -20.77
C ALA A 140 -23.77 -8.88 -19.95
N ALA A 141 -23.86 -7.56 -19.72
CA ALA A 141 -25.06 -6.85 -19.25
C ALA A 141 -25.73 -7.44 -17.97
N CYS A 142 -25.00 -7.46 -16.86
CA CYS A 142 -25.62 -7.66 -15.55
C CYS A 142 -26.61 -6.51 -15.27
N SER A 143 -27.91 -6.83 -15.22
CA SER A 143 -29.00 -5.84 -15.07
C SER A 143 -29.10 -5.22 -13.67
N SER A 144 -28.36 -5.77 -12.69
CA SER A 144 -28.35 -5.39 -11.28
C SER A 144 -27.10 -4.58 -10.89
N GLN A 145 -26.67 -3.65 -11.75
CA GLN A 145 -25.60 -2.70 -11.41
C GLN A 145 -26.05 -1.67 -10.35
N HIS A 146 -25.21 -1.43 -9.35
CA HIS A 146 -25.34 -0.30 -8.44
C HIS A 146 -24.76 0.97 -9.08
N GLN A 147 -25.57 2.02 -9.22
CA GLN A 147 -25.12 3.34 -9.66
C GLN A 147 -24.50 4.12 -8.49
N VAL A 148 -23.33 4.71 -8.70
CA VAL A 148 -22.64 5.52 -7.68
C VAL A 148 -23.27 6.92 -7.64
N ALA A 149 -23.79 7.32 -6.49
CA ALA A 149 -24.64 8.51 -6.36
C ALA A 149 -23.98 9.81 -6.89
N ASP A 150 -22.71 10.04 -6.53
CA ASP A 150 -21.96 11.24 -6.90
C ASP A 150 -21.20 11.11 -8.24
N ALA A 151 -21.34 9.98 -8.94
CA ALA A 151 -20.65 9.68 -10.18
C ALA A 151 -21.53 8.82 -11.09
N THR A 152 -22.54 9.42 -11.72
CA THR A 152 -23.55 8.74 -12.57
C THR A 152 -22.98 8.03 -13.81
N ALA A 153 -21.74 8.30 -14.18
CA ALA A 153 -21.00 7.55 -15.20
C ALA A 153 -20.43 6.23 -14.68
N VAL A 154 -20.42 6.02 -13.36
CA VAL A 154 -19.77 4.91 -12.66
C VAL A 154 -20.82 4.03 -12.00
N SER A 155 -20.76 2.74 -12.31
CA SER A 155 -21.57 1.72 -11.66
C SER A 155 -20.71 0.50 -11.31
N PHE A 156 -21.21 -0.38 -10.46
CA PHE A 156 -20.55 -1.66 -10.20
C PHE A 156 -21.56 -2.79 -9.95
N ALA A 157 -21.18 -4.02 -10.29
CA ALA A 157 -21.94 -5.23 -9.99
C ALA A 157 -21.12 -6.17 -9.12
N ALA A 158 -21.80 -6.96 -8.28
CA ALA A 158 -21.19 -8.04 -7.51
C ALA A 158 -21.32 -9.38 -8.23
N PHE A 159 -20.31 -10.24 -8.13
CA PHE A 159 -20.37 -11.62 -8.56
C PHE A 159 -19.85 -12.56 -7.45
N GLU A 160 -20.36 -13.79 -7.40
CA GLU A 160 -19.96 -14.75 -6.37
C GLU A 160 -18.57 -15.33 -6.67
N ILE A 161 -17.80 -15.50 -5.60
CA ILE A 161 -16.57 -16.30 -5.59
C ILE A 161 -16.78 -17.41 -4.55
N GLU A 162 -16.42 -18.64 -4.91
CA GLU A 162 -16.41 -19.72 -3.93
C GLU A 162 -15.22 -19.55 -3.00
N ALA A 163 -15.52 -19.27 -1.74
CA ALA A 163 -14.64 -19.38 -0.59
C ALA A 163 -15.37 -20.18 0.50
N THR A 164 -14.68 -20.51 1.59
CA THR A 164 -15.27 -21.14 2.79
C THR A 164 -16.34 -20.25 3.44
N GLU A 165 -16.08 -18.94 3.45
CA GLU A 165 -16.97 -17.86 3.83
C GLU A 165 -17.80 -17.36 2.63
N ALA A 166 -18.90 -16.65 2.91
CA ALA A 166 -19.57 -15.91 1.84
C ALA A 166 -18.65 -14.76 1.38
N CYS A 167 -18.17 -14.85 0.15
CA CYS A 167 -17.33 -13.83 -0.50
C CYS A 167 -17.93 -13.43 -1.86
N ASN A 168 -17.76 -12.16 -2.22
CA ASN A 168 -18.08 -11.64 -3.52
C ASN A 168 -16.93 -10.79 -4.07
N ALA A 169 -16.84 -10.71 -5.38
CA ALA A 169 -16.00 -9.79 -6.10
C ALA A 169 -16.85 -8.72 -6.80
N PHE A 170 -16.19 -7.68 -7.30
CA PHE A 170 -16.84 -6.56 -7.97
C PHE A 170 -16.27 -6.29 -9.36
N VAL A 171 -17.13 -5.97 -10.31
CA VAL A 171 -16.76 -5.34 -11.58
C VAL A 171 -17.25 -3.91 -11.58
N VAL A 172 -16.34 -2.97 -11.78
CA VAL A 172 -16.60 -1.54 -11.94
C VAL A 172 -16.75 -1.22 -13.42
N TYR A 173 -17.80 -0.50 -13.76
CA TYR A 173 -18.13 -0.04 -15.10
C TYR A 173 -18.05 1.48 -15.19
N HIS A 174 -17.59 1.98 -16.34
CA HIS A 174 -17.64 3.38 -16.73
C HIS A 174 -18.45 3.51 -18.01
N HIS A 175 -19.55 4.25 -17.98
CA HIS A 175 -20.55 4.32 -19.05
C HIS A 175 -21.01 2.92 -19.54
N GLY A 176 -21.15 1.97 -18.61
CA GLY A 176 -21.53 0.58 -18.91
C GLY A 176 -20.41 -0.31 -19.45
N VAL A 177 -19.22 0.22 -19.70
CA VAL A 177 -18.03 -0.55 -20.13
C VAL A 177 -17.22 -0.97 -18.90
N PRO A 178 -16.87 -2.25 -18.70
CA PRO A 178 -16.08 -2.66 -17.54
C PRO A 178 -14.65 -2.11 -17.63
N VAL A 179 -14.17 -1.53 -16.52
CA VAL A 179 -12.85 -0.88 -16.44
C VAL A 179 -11.93 -1.49 -15.37
N LEU A 180 -12.51 -2.14 -14.36
CA LEU A 180 -11.78 -2.81 -13.28
C LEU A 180 -12.59 -3.99 -12.76
N ALA A 181 -11.96 -5.16 -12.62
CA ALA A 181 -12.47 -6.27 -11.81
C ALA A 181 -11.61 -6.41 -10.55
N MET A 182 -12.20 -6.69 -9.40
CA MET A 182 -11.47 -6.86 -8.15
C MET A 182 -12.07 -7.97 -7.29
N THR A 183 -11.23 -8.83 -6.72
CA THR A 183 -11.67 -9.90 -5.82
C THR A 183 -11.47 -9.55 -4.35
N GLY A 184 -12.34 -10.08 -3.49
CA GLY A 184 -11.96 -10.40 -2.12
C GLY A 184 -11.21 -11.73 -2.10
N ASP A 185 -11.31 -12.45 -0.99
CA ASP A 185 -10.76 -13.80 -0.79
C ASP A 185 -11.16 -14.72 -1.94
N CYS A 186 -10.16 -15.25 -2.66
CA CYS A 186 -10.37 -16.00 -3.90
C CYS A 186 -9.45 -17.21 -4.00
N ALA A 187 -10.01 -18.37 -3.61
CA ALA A 187 -9.40 -19.67 -3.81
C ALA A 187 -9.09 -19.92 -5.30
N TYR A 188 -7.99 -20.62 -5.57
CA TYR A 188 -7.57 -20.87 -6.95
C TYR A 188 -8.47 -21.90 -7.65
N ASP A 189 -9.15 -21.41 -8.67
CA ASP A 189 -9.78 -22.21 -9.72
C ASP A 189 -9.41 -21.59 -11.07
N ILE A 190 -8.84 -22.38 -11.97
CA ILE A 190 -8.28 -21.87 -13.23
C ILE A 190 -9.39 -21.29 -14.14
N ASP A 191 -10.55 -21.94 -14.22
CA ASP A 191 -11.64 -21.50 -15.10
C ASP A 191 -12.26 -20.19 -14.60
N ARG A 192 -12.39 -20.02 -13.28
CA ARG A 192 -12.80 -18.76 -12.65
C ARG A 192 -11.77 -17.65 -12.87
N HIS A 193 -10.48 -17.92 -12.68
CA HIS A 193 -9.44 -16.92 -12.94
C HIS A 193 -9.42 -16.51 -14.41
N GLN A 194 -9.54 -17.47 -15.33
CA GLN A 194 -9.72 -17.22 -16.76
C GLN A 194 -10.93 -16.34 -17.07
N ARG A 195 -12.06 -16.52 -16.38
CA ARG A 195 -13.26 -15.66 -16.53
C ARG A 195 -13.02 -14.26 -15.95
N ILE A 196 -12.40 -14.13 -14.78
CA ILE A 196 -12.09 -12.84 -14.15
C ILE A 196 -11.14 -12.02 -15.02
N LEU A 197 -10.11 -12.66 -15.61
CA LEU A 197 -9.19 -12.01 -16.56
C LEU A 197 -9.89 -11.53 -17.85
N GLN A 198 -11.09 -12.02 -18.18
CA GLN A 198 -11.91 -11.55 -19.31
C GLN A 198 -12.86 -10.39 -18.93
N MET A 199 -13.05 -10.09 -17.64
CA MET A 199 -14.07 -9.13 -17.21
C MET A 199 -13.69 -7.67 -17.50
N ALA A 200 -12.41 -7.32 -17.37
CA ALA A 200 -11.97 -5.93 -17.39
C ALA A 200 -10.49 -5.81 -17.83
N PRO A 201 -10.08 -4.67 -18.42
CA PRO A 201 -8.69 -4.42 -18.84
C PRO A 201 -7.70 -4.25 -17.67
N VAL A 202 -8.22 -4.06 -16.46
CA VAL A 202 -7.46 -4.03 -15.21
C VAL A 202 -8.12 -4.99 -14.23
N VAL A 203 -7.33 -5.81 -13.56
CA VAL A 203 -7.80 -6.80 -12.59
C VAL A 203 -6.97 -6.69 -11.32
N ILE A 204 -7.61 -6.66 -10.15
CA ILE A 204 -6.96 -6.81 -8.84
C ILE A 204 -7.38 -8.17 -8.27
N LEU A 205 -6.42 -9.06 -8.05
CA LEU A 205 -6.63 -10.41 -7.51
C LEU A 205 -6.10 -10.50 -6.07
N ASP A 206 -6.80 -11.27 -5.25
CA ASP A 206 -6.28 -11.82 -4.00
C ASP A 206 -5.16 -12.83 -4.29
N GLY A 207 -3.99 -12.63 -3.70
CA GLY A 207 -2.86 -13.54 -3.87
C GLY A 207 -1.89 -13.51 -2.71
N GLN A 208 -1.45 -14.69 -2.29
CA GLN A 208 -0.50 -14.90 -1.19
C GLN A 208 0.75 -15.65 -1.66
N GLN A 209 1.79 -15.66 -0.83
CA GLN A 209 3.05 -16.36 -1.11
C GLN A 209 2.86 -17.87 -1.28
N VAL A 210 2.00 -18.44 -0.45
CA VAL A 210 1.53 -19.82 -0.53
C VAL A 210 0.01 -19.76 -0.57
N GLY A 211 -0.61 -20.41 -1.56
CA GLY A 211 -2.06 -20.45 -1.69
C GLY A 211 -2.69 -21.35 -0.63
N SER A 212 -3.99 -21.19 -0.42
CA SER A 212 -4.79 -21.98 0.53
C SER A 212 -6.11 -22.44 -0.11
N GLN A 213 -7.03 -22.99 0.70
CA GLN A 213 -8.40 -23.25 0.26
C GLN A 213 -9.25 -21.97 0.12
N GLU A 214 -8.71 -20.82 0.51
CA GLU A 214 -9.40 -19.53 0.56
C GLU A 214 -8.71 -18.48 -0.32
N HIS A 215 -7.40 -18.64 -0.59
CA HIS A 215 -6.56 -17.67 -1.28
C HIS A 215 -5.74 -18.31 -2.41
N SER A 216 -5.55 -17.57 -3.51
CA SER A 216 -4.68 -18.00 -4.60
C SER A 216 -3.20 -17.76 -4.27
N SER A 217 -2.29 -18.58 -4.81
CA SER A 217 -0.86 -18.28 -4.75
C SER A 217 -0.43 -17.33 -5.87
N PHE A 218 0.69 -16.64 -5.71
CA PHE A 218 1.30 -15.88 -6.82
C PHE A 218 1.61 -16.75 -8.05
N ALA A 219 2.02 -18.01 -7.84
CA ALA A 219 2.27 -18.95 -8.92
C ALA A 219 0.97 -19.35 -9.64
N ASN A 220 -0.13 -19.50 -8.90
CA ASN A 220 -1.45 -19.82 -9.45
C ASN A 220 -1.98 -18.67 -10.33
N ILE A 221 -1.78 -17.42 -9.88
CA ILE A 221 -2.11 -16.22 -10.66
C ILE A 221 -1.23 -16.14 -11.92
N GLY A 222 0.06 -16.44 -11.79
CA GLY A 222 0.99 -16.55 -12.92
C GLY A 222 0.55 -17.59 -13.95
N GLU A 223 0.17 -18.78 -13.51
CA GLU A 223 -0.36 -19.85 -14.37
C GLU A 223 -1.66 -19.43 -15.07
N ALA A 224 -2.57 -18.78 -14.36
CA ALA A 224 -3.81 -18.26 -14.95
C ALA A 224 -3.52 -17.22 -16.05
N VAL A 225 -2.52 -16.37 -15.87
CA VAL A 225 -2.09 -15.40 -16.90
C VAL A 225 -1.39 -16.09 -18.07
N ASP A 226 -0.58 -17.13 -17.86
CA ASP A 226 0.04 -17.90 -18.96
C ASP A 226 -1.02 -18.55 -19.83
N ARG A 227 -1.93 -19.33 -19.25
CA ARG A 227 -3.01 -19.99 -20.01
C ARG A 227 -3.90 -19.00 -20.76
N TYR A 228 -3.98 -17.75 -20.28
CA TYR A 228 -4.70 -16.67 -20.97
C TYR A 228 -3.97 -16.21 -22.24
N ILE A 229 -2.66 -16.05 -22.14
CA ILE A 229 -1.76 -15.65 -23.25
C ILE A 229 -1.63 -16.79 -24.26
N GLU A 230 -1.45 -18.03 -23.81
CA GLU A 230 -1.40 -19.25 -24.64
C GLU A 230 -2.69 -19.45 -25.45
N ALA A 231 -3.84 -19.04 -24.91
CA ALA A 231 -5.12 -19.00 -25.63
C ALA A 231 -5.22 -17.87 -26.66
N GLY A 232 -4.13 -17.15 -26.96
CA GLY A 232 -4.06 -16.08 -27.97
C GLY A 232 -4.74 -14.77 -27.57
N LYS A 233 -5.05 -14.57 -26.27
CA LYS A 233 -5.76 -13.38 -25.78
C LYS A 233 -4.78 -12.35 -25.23
N THR A 234 -5.09 -11.06 -25.41
CA THR A 234 -4.32 -9.96 -24.80
C THR A 234 -4.58 -9.90 -23.29
N PRO A 235 -3.60 -10.16 -22.42
CA PRO A 235 -3.81 -10.20 -20.98
C PRO A 235 -4.19 -8.81 -20.44
N PRO A 236 -5.07 -8.72 -19.43
CA PRO A 236 -5.30 -7.47 -18.72
C PRO A 236 -4.07 -7.09 -17.88
N ARG A 237 -4.04 -5.85 -17.38
CA ARG A 237 -3.08 -5.47 -16.33
C ARG A 237 -3.52 -6.10 -15.01
N VAL A 238 -2.74 -7.06 -14.52
CA VAL A 238 -3.03 -7.80 -13.29
C VAL A 238 -2.24 -7.21 -12.14
N PHE A 239 -2.97 -6.87 -11.09
CA PHE A 239 -2.46 -6.43 -9.81
C PHE A 239 -2.76 -7.50 -8.76
N ILE A 240 -1.79 -7.82 -7.91
CA ILE A 240 -1.99 -8.76 -6.80
C ILE A 240 -1.99 -7.97 -5.48
N GLY A 241 -3.09 -8.08 -4.74
CA GLY A 241 -3.25 -7.54 -3.40
C GLY A 241 -3.42 -8.63 -2.35
N HIS A 242 -3.75 -8.24 -1.12
CA HIS A 242 -4.02 -9.11 0.02
C HIS A 242 -2.89 -10.10 0.44
N TYR A 243 -1.65 -9.87 -0.02
CA TYR A 243 -0.49 -10.71 0.31
C TYR A 243 0.03 -10.58 1.75
N GLY A 244 -0.60 -9.75 2.60
CA GLY A 244 -0.17 -9.50 3.97
C GLY A 244 1.06 -8.60 4.05
N LYS A 245 2.26 -9.19 4.07
CA LYS A 245 3.53 -8.47 4.29
C LYS A 245 4.27 -8.24 2.97
N THR A 246 4.78 -7.04 2.75
CA THR A 246 5.63 -6.70 1.59
C THR A 246 6.87 -7.58 1.47
N ALA A 247 7.42 -8.08 2.59
CA ALA A 247 8.55 -9.01 2.59
C ALA A 247 8.20 -10.42 2.05
N ASN A 248 6.91 -10.78 2.02
CA ASN A 248 6.43 -12.04 1.44
C ASN A 248 6.13 -11.90 -0.06
N ALA A 249 6.12 -10.67 -0.57
CA ALA A 249 5.71 -10.35 -1.92
C ALA A 249 6.89 -10.61 -2.89
N PRO A 250 6.69 -11.35 -3.99
CA PRO A 250 7.76 -11.73 -4.90
C PRO A 250 8.31 -10.51 -5.64
N LEU A 251 9.55 -10.63 -6.12
CA LEU A 251 10.03 -9.71 -7.14
C LEU A 251 9.07 -9.77 -8.35
N PRO A 252 8.72 -8.61 -8.96
CA PRO A 252 7.74 -8.55 -10.04
C PRO A 252 8.17 -9.44 -11.21
N ALA A 253 7.43 -10.53 -11.43
CA ALA A 253 7.93 -11.67 -12.18
C ALA A 253 7.80 -11.55 -13.71
N ARG A 254 6.99 -10.62 -14.23
CA ARG A 254 6.64 -10.52 -15.67
C ARG A 254 6.35 -9.10 -16.14
N ASP A 255 7.33 -8.48 -16.81
CA ASP A 255 7.23 -7.43 -17.84
C ASP A 255 6.06 -6.41 -17.75
N GLY A 256 5.69 -6.00 -16.53
CA GLY A 256 4.55 -5.10 -16.27
C GLY A 256 3.14 -5.68 -16.51
N ILE A 257 3.00 -6.99 -16.82
CA ILE A 257 1.68 -7.65 -16.96
C ILE A 257 1.11 -7.98 -15.58
N VAL A 258 1.93 -8.60 -14.72
CA VAL A 258 1.57 -8.98 -13.35
C VAL A 258 2.43 -8.19 -12.38
N SER A 259 1.79 -7.33 -11.59
CA SER A 259 2.44 -6.48 -10.59
C SER A 259 1.81 -6.71 -9.22
N LEU A 260 2.57 -6.45 -8.15
CA LEU A 260 1.99 -6.28 -6.82
C LEU A 260 1.40 -4.88 -6.74
N ILE A 261 0.23 -4.72 -6.10
CA ILE A 261 -0.26 -3.40 -5.73
C ILE A 261 0.19 -3.08 -4.30
N THR A 262 0.69 -1.88 -4.07
CA THR A 262 1.25 -1.46 -2.78
C THR A 262 0.40 -0.39 -2.08
N GLU A 263 0.50 -0.27 -0.75
CA GLU A 263 -0.22 0.76 0.02
C GLU A 263 0.09 2.17 -0.53
N GLY A 264 -0.95 2.93 -0.88
CA GLY A 264 -0.88 4.26 -1.48
C GLY A 264 -0.74 4.27 -3.01
N GLU A 265 -0.57 3.12 -3.67
CA GLU A 265 -0.43 3.04 -5.11
C GLU A 265 -1.73 3.39 -5.85
N VAL A 266 -1.59 4.13 -6.96
CA VAL A 266 -2.71 4.67 -7.75
C VAL A 266 -2.78 4.00 -9.11
N VAL A 267 -3.67 3.02 -9.25
CA VAL A 267 -3.95 2.33 -10.51
C VAL A 267 -4.90 3.18 -11.35
N THR A 268 -4.37 3.84 -12.39
CA THR A 268 -5.21 4.60 -13.34
C THR A 268 -6.09 3.65 -14.17
N LEU A 269 -7.38 3.97 -14.22
CA LEU A 269 -8.42 3.25 -14.96
C LEU A 269 -8.91 4.16 -16.09
N GLY A 270 -8.69 3.76 -17.34
CA GLY A 270 -9.06 4.56 -18.49
C GLY A 270 -7.90 5.29 -19.16
N ARG A 271 -7.10 4.51 -19.89
CA ARG A 271 -7.17 4.67 -21.35
C ARG A 271 -7.71 3.36 -21.90
N THR A 272 -8.84 3.40 -22.59
CA THR A 272 -8.98 2.49 -23.72
C THR A 272 -7.81 2.82 -24.63
N PHE A 273 -6.82 1.93 -24.70
CA PHE A 273 -6.02 1.87 -25.91
C PHE A 273 -7.05 1.69 -27.03
N GLY A 274 -7.08 2.63 -27.97
CA GLY A 274 -7.97 2.50 -29.11
C GLY A 274 -7.59 1.20 -29.80
N VAL A 275 -8.43 0.17 -29.65
CA VAL A 275 -8.29 -1.07 -30.42
C VAL A 275 -8.77 -0.73 -31.82
N THR A 276 -7.92 0.02 -32.53
CA THR A 276 -7.97 0.11 -33.97
C THR A 276 -7.85 -1.32 -34.45
N CYS A 277 -8.92 -1.83 -35.06
CA CYS A 277 -9.04 -3.23 -35.42
C CYS A 277 -7.80 -3.66 -36.23
N VAL A 278 -7.01 -4.59 -35.69
CA VAL A 278 -5.79 -5.10 -36.35
C VAL A 278 -6.20 -6.14 -37.40
N SER A 279 -6.92 -5.68 -38.42
CA SER A 279 -7.33 -6.45 -39.59
C SER A 279 -6.78 -5.87 -40.90
N GLU A 280 -6.17 -4.68 -40.88
CA GLU A 280 -5.67 -3.99 -42.07
C GLU A 280 -4.26 -3.39 -41.84
N PHE A 281 -3.25 -4.23 -41.68
CA PHE A 281 -1.85 -3.82 -41.85
C PHE A 281 -0.99 -4.91 -42.52
N THR A 282 -1.38 -5.28 -43.75
CA THR A 282 -0.44 -5.74 -44.77
C THR A 282 -0.54 -4.82 -45.99
N HIS A 283 0.62 -4.27 -46.39
CA HIS A 283 0.87 -3.30 -47.48
C HIS A 283 0.68 -1.78 -47.22
N ALA A 284 1.52 -1.00 -47.94
CA ALA A 284 1.49 0.46 -48.17
C ALA A 284 2.16 1.43 -47.16
N SER A 285 3.50 1.32 -47.06
CA SER A 285 4.48 2.42 -47.29
C SER A 285 4.02 3.90 -47.42
N LYS A 286 4.73 4.77 -46.66
CA LYS A 286 5.07 6.21 -46.88
C LYS A 286 3.99 7.29 -46.62
N TYR A 287 4.51 8.45 -46.17
CA TYR A 287 3.83 9.65 -45.65
C TYR A 287 3.14 9.43 -44.28
N GLY A 288 3.23 10.36 -43.31
CA GLY A 288 4.03 11.57 -43.21
C GLY A 288 3.97 12.14 -41.78
N SER A 289 5.02 12.81 -41.31
CA SER A 289 5.08 13.30 -39.94
C SER A 289 4.09 14.44 -39.66
N GLN A 290 3.13 14.22 -38.76
CA GLN A 290 2.50 15.31 -38.01
C GLN A 290 2.43 14.99 -36.51
N SER A 291 2.97 15.90 -35.72
CA SER A 291 3.02 15.85 -34.27
C SER A 291 1.70 16.33 -33.65
N GLY A 292 1.03 15.45 -32.90
CA GLY A 292 -0.13 15.78 -32.06
C GLY A 292 0.16 15.49 -30.59
N SER A 293 0.83 16.41 -29.89
CA SER A 293 1.29 16.22 -28.51
C SER A 293 0.21 16.53 -27.46
N GLU A 294 -0.81 15.69 -27.34
CA GLU A 294 -1.75 15.68 -26.20
C GLU A 294 -1.51 14.48 -25.26
N GLN A 295 -0.25 14.25 -24.90
CA GLN A 295 0.10 13.36 -23.81
C GLN A 295 0.30 14.12 -22.50
N ASN A 296 -0.16 13.51 -21.40
CA ASN A 296 0.19 13.79 -20.00
C ASN A 296 -0.58 14.93 -19.29
N ARG A 297 -1.68 14.56 -18.63
CA ARG A 297 -2.19 15.24 -17.41
C ARG A 297 -2.31 14.32 -16.18
N THR A 298 -1.89 13.05 -16.31
CA THR A 298 -1.75 12.10 -15.20
C THR A 298 -0.32 12.04 -14.63
N ARG A 299 0.58 12.95 -15.06
CA ARG A 299 2.00 12.98 -14.64
C ARG A 299 2.29 13.80 -13.38
N ASP A 300 1.27 14.42 -12.77
CA ASP A 300 1.51 15.49 -11.80
C ASP A 300 1.68 14.98 -10.35
N GLN A 301 1.41 13.69 -10.08
CA GLN A 301 1.86 13.06 -8.83
C GLN A 301 3.38 12.89 -8.84
N LYS A 302 4.02 13.28 -7.75
CA LYS A 302 5.48 13.30 -7.60
C LYS A 302 5.90 12.23 -6.61
N ASP A 303 6.55 11.19 -7.11
CA ASP A 303 7.17 10.16 -6.29
C ASP A 303 8.49 10.67 -5.71
N ILE A 304 8.65 10.67 -4.38
CA ILE A 304 9.87 11.14 -3.71
C ILE A 304 10.38 10.13 -2.67
N PHE A 305 11.69 10.11 -2.48
CA PHE A 305 12.37 9.21 -1.54
C PHE A 305 12.87 9.98 -0.32
N LEU A 306 12.25 9.73 0.83
CA LEU A 306 12.55 10.37 2.11
C LEU A 306 13.75 9.71 2.77
N ILE A 307 14.70 10.52 3.25
CA ILE A 307 15.85 10.08 4.05
C ILE A 307 15.74 10.77 5.40
N ASP A 308 15.65 10.00 6.49
CA ASP A 308 15.76 10.57 7.84
C ASP A 308 17.21 11.03 8.07
N ASN A 309 17.38 12.31 8.41
CA ASN A 309 18.68 12.89 8.72
C ASN A 309 19.34 12.23 9.94
N ASP A 310 18.55 11.72 10.89
CA ASP A 310 19.08 11.15 12.13
C ASP A 310 19.47 9.68 11.99
N THR A 311 18.98 9.01 10.94
CA THR A 311 19.28 7.61 10.62
C THR A 311 19.57 7.41 9.12
N PRO A 312 20.60 8.07 8.55
CA PRO A 312 20.86 8.08 7.10
C PRO A 312 21.22 6.70 6.50
N GLU A 313 21.57 5.74 7.37
CA GLU A 313 21.83 4.33 7.03
C GLU A 313 20.55 3.54 6.73
N THR A 314 19.37 4.06 7.08
CA THR A 314 18.08 3.40 6.80
C THR A 314 17.70 3.54 5.33
N LEU A 315 17.00 2.53 4.79
CA LEU A 315 16.52 2.56 3.41
C LEU A 315 15.52 3.72 3.22
N PRO A 316 15.65 4.52 2.14
CA PRO A 316 14.75 5.65 1.92
C PRO A 316 13.28 5.24 1.81
N VAL A 317 12.39 5.95 2.51
CA VAL A 317 10.95 5.68 2.49
C VAL A 317 10.30 6.41 1.32
N GLN A 318 9.55 5.70 0.50
CA GLN A 318 8.86 6.26 -0.66
C GLN A 318 7.60 7.05 -0.24
N LEU A 319 7.34 8.18 -0.90
CA LEU A 319 6.15 9.00 -0.69
C LEU A 319 5.64 9.57 -2.02
N PHE A 320 4.40 9.21 -2.38
CA PHE A 320 3.66 9.85 -3.46
C PHE A 320 3.06 11.18 -2.98
N VAL A 321 3.54 12.30 -3.53
CA VAL A 321 3.03 13.64 -3.23
C VAL A 321 2.03 14.07 -4.30
N HIS A 322 0.79 14.33 -3.87
CA HIS A 322 -0.24 14.88 -4.74
C HIS A 322 0.04 16.36 -5.07
N PRO A 323 -0.14 16.82 -6.31
CA PRO A 323 0.17 18.20 -6.71
C PRO A 323 -0.69 19.26 -6.00
N SER A 324 -1.86 18.88 -5.47
CA SER A 324 -2.73 19.78 -4.69
C SER A 324 -2.40 19.83 -3.19
N TRP A 325 -1.36 19.13 -2.72
CA TRP A 325 -0.96 19.21 -1.32
C TRP A 325 -0.19 20.51 -1.04
N SER A 326 -0.40 21.05 0.15
CA SER A 326 0.47 22.07 0.75
C SER A 326 1.74 21.44 1.31
N MET A 327 2.79 22.24 1.48
CA MET A 327 4.03 21.75 2.12
C MET A 327 3.81 21.33 3.59
N ALA A 328 2.79 21.87 4.27
CA ALA A 328 2.38 21.42 5.59
C ALA A 328 1.80 19.98 5.56
N GLN A 329 0.98 19.65 4.57
CA GLN A 329 0.46 18.28 4.37
C GLN A 329 1.59 17.30 4.02
N VAL A 330 2.53 17.69 3.15
CA VAL A 330 3.73 16.86 2.88
C VAL A 330 4.50 16.59 4.18
N LYS A 331 4.84 17.62 4.97
CA LYS A 331 5.56 17.45 6.24
C LYS A 331 4.81 16.58 7.25
N LYS A 332 3.48 16.70 7.33
CA LYS A 332 2.65 15.83 8.17
C LYS A 332 2.75 14.37 7.72
N GLN A 333 2.62 14.10 6.42
CA GLN A 333 2.73 12.76 5.88
C GLN A 333 4.13 12.16 6.08
N VAL A 334 5.18 12.97 5.93
CA VAL A 334 6.58 12.60 6.24
C VAL A 334 6.76 12.27 7.72
N SER A 335 6.19 13.08 8.62
CA SER A 335 6.19 12.85 10.07
C SER A 335 5.55 11.51 10.42
N GLU A 336 4.38 11.22 9.84
CA GLU A 336 3.68 9.94 10.02
C GLU A 336 4.46 8.74 9.45
N LEU A 337 5.12 8.89 8.29
CA LEU A 337 5.88 7.81 7.63
C LEU A 337 7.20 7.46 8.35
N LEU A 338 7.90 8.46 8.89
CA LEU A 338 9.20 8.26 9.57
C LEU A 338 9.07 8.13 11.10
N GLY A 339 7.87 8.29 11.66
CA GLY A 339 7.67 8.32 13.12
C GLY A 339 8.27 9.55 13.81
N VAL A 340 8.59 10.60 13.05
CA VAL A 340 9.27 11.81 13.52
C VAL A 340 8.23 12.84 13.95
N GLN A 341 8.10 13.12 15.25
CA GLN A 341 7.03 13.99 15.80
C GLN A 341 6.95 15.40 15.19
N LEU A 342 8.09 16.00 14.82
CA LEU A 342 8.14 17.36 14.30
C LEU A 342 9.14 17.48 13.14
N VAL A 343 8.63 17.51 11.90
CA VAL A 343 9.44 17.72 10.70
C VAL A 343 9.75 19.21 10.50
N GLY A 344 11.03 19.57 10.63
CA GLY A 344 11.54 20.93 10.51
C GLY A 344 11.67 21.39 9.06
N GLY A 345 12.82 21.11 8.44
CA GLY A 345 13.08 21.34 7.02
C GLY A 345 13.04 20.06 6.20
N LEU A 346 12.50 20.16 4.98
CA LEU A 346 12.73 19.20 3.91
C LEU A 346 13.80 19.80 2.99
N PHE A 347 14.77 19.01 2.58
CA PHE A 347 15.90 19.48 1.76
C PHE A 347 16.13 18.55 0.57
N CYS A 348 16.37 19.11 -0.62
CA CYS A 348 16.73 18.32 -1.79
C CYS A 348 18.12 17.70 -1.60
N ALA A 349 18.22 16.37 -1.50
CA ALA A 349 19.47 15.67 -1.20
C ALA A 349 20.59 15.95 -2.23
N LYS A 350 20.24 16.28 -3.49
CA LYS A 350 21.23 16.61 -4.54
C LYS A 350 21.82 18.01 -4.41
N THR A 351 21.07 18.96 -3.85
CA THR A 351 21.43 20.40 -3.89
C THR A 351 21.59 21.03 -2.51
N GLY A 352 21.17 20.35 -1.44
CA GLY A 352 21.12 20.90 -0.09
C GLY A 352 20.08 22.02 0.09
N ARG A 353 19.33 22.41 -0.95
CA ARG A 353 18.36 23.51 -0.89
C ARG A 353 17.12 23.11 -0.11
N ARG A 354 16.68 23.98 0.80
CA ARG A 354 15.42 23.84 1.55
C ARG A 354 14.23 23.94 0.62
N LEU A 355 13.35 22.94 0.69
CA LEU A 355 12.09 22.85 -0.04
C LEU A 355 11.03 23.61 0.75
N LYS A 356 10.48 24.67 0.13
CA LYS A 356 9.43 25.54 0.67
C LYS A 356 8.05 25.19 0.08
N GLU A 357 8.00 24.68 -1.15
CA GLU A 357 6.77 24.45 -1.91
C GLU A 357 6.73 23.09 -2.62
N VAL A 358 5.52 22.54 -2.84
CA VAL A 358 5.32 21.27 -3.55
C VAL A 358 5.67 21.37 -5.04
N SER A 359 5.63 22.58 -5.60
CA SER A 359 6.15 22.93 -6.93
C SER A 359 7.60 22.47 -7.12
N GLN A 360 8.44 22.57 -6.07
CA GLN A 360 9.88 22.30 -6.10
C GLN A 360 10.25 20.82 -6.02
N LEU A 361 9.33 19.96 -5.61
CA LEU A 361 9.52 18.50 -5.66
C LEU A 361 9.53 18.03 -7.13
N SER A 362 10.17 16.90 -7.41
CA SER A 362 10.10 16.22 -8.71
C SER A 362 10.01 14.72 -8.50
N SER A 363 9.43 13.99 -9.45
CA SER A 363 9.46 12.52 -9.42
C SER A 363 10.91 12.01 -9.36
N GLY A 364 11.17 11.00 -8.54
CA GLY A 364 12.50 10.48 -8.23
C GLY A 364 13.36 11.37 -7.31
N MET A 365 12.84 12.48 -6.76
CA MET A 365 13.64 13.35 -5.89
C MET A 365 13.92 12.68 -4.54
N ARG A 366 15.21 12.60 -4.17
CA ARG A 366 15.62 12.26 -2.81
C ARG A 366 15.54 13.49 -1.91
N VAL A 367 14.83 13.38 -0.78
CA VAL A 367 14.53 14.46 0.15
C VAL A 367 15.03 14.09 1.54
N VAL A 368 15.96 14.89 2.09
CA VAL A 368 16.42 14.75 3.47
C VAL A 368 15.43 15.44 4.40
N VAL A 369 15.05 14.75 5.46
CA VAL A 369 14.07 15.18 6.47
C VAL A 369 14.81 15.49 7.76
N THR A 370 14.63 16.71 8.27
CA THR A 370 15.22 17.15 9.56
C THR A 370 14.15 17.30 10.63
N ARG A 371 14.50 17.12 11.91
CA ARG A 371 13.62 17.46 13.04
C ARG A 371 13.56 18.98 13.27
N VAL A 372 12.47 19.47 13.87
CA VAL A 372 12.43 20.85 14.39
C VAL A 372 13.51 21.01 15.46
N GLY A 373 14.30 22.08 15.37
CA GLY A 373 15.49 22.30 16.21
C GLY A 373 16.71 21.46 15.82
N GLY A 374 16.57 20.49 14.93
CA GLY A 374 17.70 19.75 14.36
C GLY A 374 18.49 20.63 13.40
N GLY A 375 19.74 20.93 13.75
CA GLY A 375 20.70 21.52 12.81
C GLY A 375 21.02 20.56 11.66
N LEU A 376 21.33 21.09 10.48
CA LEU A 376 22.04 20.32 9.46
C LEU A 376 23.36 19.83 10.05
N PHE A 377 23.56 18.51 10.07
CA PHE A 377 24.69 17.76 10.67
C PHE A 377 25.78 18.62 11.34
N GLN A 378 25.63 18.87 12.64
CA GLN A 378 26.78 19.33 13.43
C GLN A 378 27.76 18.16 13.57
N HIS A 379 28.96 18.33 13.01
CA HIS A 379 30.04 17.36 13.19
C HIS A 379 30.39 17.23 14.68
N HIS A 380 30.25 16.02 15.23
CA HIS A 380 31.04 15.63 16.39
C HIS A 380 32.52 15.56 15.97
N THR A 381 33.21 16.69 16.04
CA THR A 381 34.67 16.74 16.01
C THR A 381 35.18 16.15 17.31
N SER A 382 35.62 14.89 17.26
CA SER A 382 36.34 14.22 18.33
C SER A 382 37.71 14.86 18.52
N SER A 383 37.75 15.97 19.27
CA SER A 383 39.00 16.62 19.68
C SER A 383 39.86 15.65 20.51
N PRO A 384 41.18 15.57 20.27
CA PRO A 384 42.04 14.61 20.95
C PRO A 384 42.24 14.98 22.42
N ILE A 385 42.25 13.96 23.27
CA ILE A 385 42.51 14.10 24.71
C ILE A 385 43.95 14.62 24.93
N ARG A 386 44.07 15.80 25.52
CA ARG A 386 45.25 16.25 26.27
C ARG A 386 44.79 16.66 27.67
N GLY A 387 45.38 16.04 28.69
CA GLY A 387 44.93 16.16 30.09
C GLY A 387 45.64 17.26 30.88
N GLY A 388 45.28 17.41 32.16
CA GLY A 388 46.01 18.24 33.12
C GLY A 388 45.17 18.84 34.26
N GLN A 389 45.08 18.11 35.37
CA GLN A 389 44.98 18.57 36.78
C GLN A 389 43.90 19.58 37.27
N GLN A 390 43.11 19.09 38.24
CA GLN A 390 42.83 19.68 39.58
C GLN A 390 42.33 21.14 39.72
N ASN A 391 41.06 21.33 40.15
CA ASN A 391 40.72 21.43 41.58
C ASN A 391 39.18 21.50 41.83
N THR A 392 38.77 21.42 43.10
CA THR A 392 37.40 21.13 43.57
C THR A 392 36.66 22.41 44.10
N PRO A 393 35.63 22.37 44.98
CA PRO A 393 34.23 22.56 44.54
C PRO A 393 33.41 23.61 45.34
N VAL A 394 32.47 24.33 44.70
CA VAL A 394 31.39 25.06 45.42
C VAL A 394 30.06 25.07 44.63
N ALA A 395 29.00 24.71 45.33
CA ALA A 395 27.60 25.14 45.14
C ALA A 395 27.13 25.71 46.51
N PRO A 396 25.96 26.36 46.70
CA PRO A 396 24.76 26.47 45.84
C PRO A 396 24.19 27.93 45.91
N PRO A 397 22.86 28.22 46.05
CA PRO A 397 21.65 27.77 45.35
C PRO A 397 20.85 28.91 44.64
N ILE A 398 19.89 28.50 43.80
CA ILE A 398 18.53 29.04 43.58
C ILE A 398 18.22 30.50 43.98
N GLU A 399 17.78 31.33 43.03
CA GLU A 399 16.54 32.13 43.21
C GLU A 399 15.83 32.47 41.89
N ASN A 400 14.51 32.72 41.99
CA ASN A 400 13.61 32.95 40.86
C ASN A 400 13.79 34.36 40.28
N LEU A 401 13.63 34.54 38.97
CA LEU A 401 12.90 35.72 38.48
C LEU A 401 12.19 35.49 37.14
N CYS A 402 11.09 36.20 36.96
CA CYS A 402 10.17 36.10 35.84
C CYS A 402 10.48 37.15 34.75
N VAL A 403 9.77 37.07 33.62
CA VAL A 403 9.60 38.11 32.59
C VAL A 403 10.79 38.35 31.62
N ARG A 404 10.69 37.82 30.39
CA ARG A 404 10.30 38.60 29.19
C ARG A 404 10.20 37.71 27.94
N GLN A 405 9.24 38.02 27.07
CA GLN A 405 9.40 37.76 25.64
C GLN A 405 10.46 38.73 25.10
N THR A 406 11.40 38.23 24.29
CA THR A 406 12.30 39.06 23.49
C THR A 406 12.36 38.52 22.08
N ASP A 407 12.23 39.41 21.10
CA ASP A 407 12.38 39.09 19.68
C ASP A 407 13.75 38.48 19.39
N GLU A 408 13.78 37.26 18.83
CA GLU A 408 15.00 36.72 18.24
C GLU A 408 15.16 37.26 16.82
N ARG A 409 16.11 38.19 16.66
CA ARG A 409 16.63 38.59 15.34
C ARG A 409 17.37 37.41 14.73
N GLU A 410 17.05 37.06 13.49
CA GLU A 410 17.89 36.18 12.67
C GLU A 410 19.29 36.79 12.55
N GLY A 411 20.31 36.06 13.01
CA GLY A 411 21.71 36.39 12.79
C GLY A 411 22.19 35.74 11.49
N ASP A 412 22.53 36.55 10.49
CA ASP A 412 23.13 36.09 9.24
C ASP A 412 24.47 35.38 9.50
N LEU A 413 24.49 34.06 9.33
CA LEU A 413 25.72 33.29 9.13
C LEU A 413 25.99 33.23 7.62
N SER A 414 27.12 33.80 7.19
CA SER A 414 27.44 33.99 5.77
C SER A 414 27.39 32.70 4.94
N GLU A 415 26.61 32.70 3.85
CA GLU A 415 26.32 31.54 2.99
C GLU A 415 27.56 30.80 2.44
N THR A 416 28.72 31.46 2.41
CA THR A 416 29.96 30.96 1.79
C THR A 416 30.57 29.74 2.47
N GLU A 417 30.57 29.67 3.80
CA GLU A 417 31.22 28.56 4.53
C GLU A 417 30.34 27.31 4.60
N VAL A 418 29.02 27.50 4.81
CA VAL A 418 28.02 26.42 4.81
C VAL A 418 28.01 25.68 3.47
N SER A 419 28.20 26.41 2.37
CA SER A 419 28.24 25.85 1.01
C SER A 419 29.38 24.85 0.79
N ALA A 420 30.57 25.11 1.34
CA ALA A 420 31.73 24.22 1.16
C ALA A 420 31.57 22.90 1.93
N ALA A 421 31.22 22.96 3.21
CA ALA A 421 31.02 21.78 4.06
C ALA A 421 29.86 20.91 3.54
N LEU A 422 28.75 21.53 3.14
CA LEU A 422 27.59 20.84 2.56
C LEU A 422 27.95 20.16 1.23
N LYS A 423 28.72 20.83 0.36
CA LYS A 423 29.18 20.26 -0.92
C LYS A 423 30.11 19.06 -0.72
N GLU A 424 30.99 19.10 0.28
CA GLU A 424 31.87 17.98 0.61
C GLU A 424 31.07 16.79 1.19
N TYR A 425 30.14 17.06 2.12
CA TYR A 425 29.24 16.05 2.68
C TYR A 425 28.41 15.35 1.59
N LEU A 426 27.80 16.13 0.69
CA LEU A 426 27.02 15.58 -0.43
C LEU A 426 27.90 14.75 -1.40
N GLN A 427 29.18 15.11 -1.57
CA GLN A 427 30.12 14.26 -2.30
C GLN A 427 30.45 12.95 -1.57
N ARG A 428 30.54 12.93 -0.23
CA ARG A 428 30.74 11.69 0.54
C ARG A 428 29.52 10.76 0.45
N ALA A 429 28.31 11.31 0.65
CA ALA A 429 27.06 10.57 0.47
C ALA A 429 26.93 10.01 -0.96
N TYR A 430 27.27 10.81 -1.97
CA TYR A 430 27.28 10.37 -3.37
C TYR A 430 28.30 9.26 -3.65
N ARG A 431 29.52 9.32 -3.10
CA ARG A 431 30.53 8.24 -3.22
C ARG A 431 30.09 6.95 -2.52
N PHE A 432 29.39 7.04 -1.38
CA PHE A 432 28.86 5.86 -0.70
C PHE A 432 27.79 5.16 -1.54
N LEU A 433 26.90 5.94 -2.17
CA LEU A 433 25.86 5.47 -3.08
C LEU A 433 26.39 4.90 -4.41
N GLN A 434 27.68 5.08 -4.73
CA GLN A 434 28.33 4.46 -5.89
C GLN A 434 29.05 3.14 -5.56
N ARG A 435 29.01 2.67 -4.32
CA ARG A 435 29.55 1.34 -3.98
C ARG A 435 28.60 0.25 -4.51
N PRO A 436 29.08 -0.74 -5.28
CA PRO A 436 28.26 -1.91 -5.59
C PRO A 436 27.94 -2.65 -4.28
N GLY A 437 26.73 -3.20 -4.19
CA GLY A 437 26.26 -3.94 -3.02
C GLY A 437 27.07 -5.23 -2.77
N PRO A 438 27.01 -5.78 -1.54
CA PRO A 438 27.86 -6.89 -1.11
C PRO A 438 27.67 -8.22 -1.87
N ASP A 439 26.62 -8.35 -2.70
CA ASP A 439 26.26 -9.59 -3.40
C ASP A 439 26.65 -9.63 -4.89
N MET A 440 27.51 -8.74 -5.37
CA MET A 440 28.09 -8.87 -6.72
C MET A 440 29.27 -9.86 -6.72
N ALA A 441 29.08 -10.98 -7.42
CA ALA A 441 30.08 -12.04 -7.56
C ALA A 441 31.37 -11.55 -8.27
N PRO A 442 32.54 -12.16 -8.01
CA PRO A 442 33.83 -11.56 -8.38
C PRO A 442 34.21 -11.62 -9.87
N SER A 443 33.38 -12.21 -10.74
CA SER A 443 33.78 -12.62 -12.09
C SER A 443 33.82 -11.51 -13.14
N ASP A 444 33.16 -10.37 -12.93
CA ASP A 444 33.20 -9.22 -13.84
C ASP A 444 33.96 -8.03 -13.24
N ARG A 445 35.29 -8.06 -13.40
CA ARG A 445 36.18 -6.92 -13.13
C ARG A 445 37.18 -6.73 -14.27
N SER A 446 36.77 -6.00 -15.30
CA SER A 446 37.69 -5.37 -16.25
C SER A 446 38.36 -4.16 -15.61
N VAL A 447 39.46 -4.38 -14.88
CA VAL A 447 40.30 -3.29 -14.36
C VAL A 447 41.35 -2.92 -15.40
N VAL A 448 41.29 -1.67 -15.87
CA VAL A 448 42.41 -1.04 -16.58
C VAL A 448 43.50 -0.75 -15.54
N THR A 449 44.59 -1.52 -15.58
CA THR A 449 45.80 -1.25 -14.79
C THR A 449 46.85 -0.56 -15.66
N CYS A 450 47.44 0.53 -15.16
CA CYS A 450 48.75 0.97 -15.62
C CYS A 450 49.83 0.01 -15.10
N GLU A 451 50.85 -0.22 -15.91
CA GLU A 451 51.93 -1.16 -15.64
C GLU A 451 52.87 -0.67 -14.53
N GLN A 452 53.27 -1.61 -13.65
CA GLN A 452 54.61 -1.71 -13.10
C GLN A 452 54.82 -3.18 -12.71
N GLY A 453 55.80 -3.84 -13.30
CA GLY A 453 55.97 -5.29 -13.19
C GLY A 453 57.09 -5.72 -12.23
N THR A 454 57.00 -6.96 -11.75
CA THR A 454 58.11 -7.90 -11.50
C THR A 454 57.53 -9.30 -11.25
N ASP A 455 57.82 -10.23 -12.18
CA ASP A 455 58.25 -11.63 -12.03
C ASP A 455 57.73 -12.60 -10.92
N GLU A 456 57.38 -13.82 -11.39
CA GLU A 456 57.49 -15.16 -10.75
C GLU A 456 56.57 -15.53 -9.54
N VAL A 457 56.10 -16.78 -9.29
CA VAL A 457 56.06 -18.06 -10.05
C VAL A 457 54.99 -19.04 -9.46
N ALA A 458 54.34 -19.82 -10.35
CA ALA A 458 53.73 -21.18 -10.24
C ALA A 458 52.72 -21.67 -9.13
N ASP A 459 51.65 -22.32 -9.65
CA ASP A 459 51.20 -23.72 -9.41
C ASP A 459 50.25 -24.24 -8.28
N VAL A 460 49.16 -24.88 -8.77
CA VAL A 460 48.74 -26.31 -8.54
C VAL A 460 47.61 -26.72 -7.55
N ALA A 461 46.62 -27.41 -8.16
CA ALA A 461 45.74 -28.53 -7.72
C ALA A 461 44.59 -28.41 -6.69
N CYS A 462 43.39 -28.69 -7.22
CA CYS A 462 42.36 -29.65 -6.79
C CYS A 462 42.50 -30.45 -5.48
N PHE A 463 41.37 -30.64 -4.78
CA PHE A 463 40.80 -31.98 -4.54
C PHE A 463 39.28 -31.91 -4.27
N ALA A 464 38.57 -33.05 -4.33
CA ALA A 464 37.12 -33.14 -4.29
C ALA A 464 36.59 -34.21 -3.29
N THR A 465 35.25 -34.27 -3.19
CA THR A 465 34.37 -35.41 -2.80
C THR A 465 33.63 -35.42 -1.43
N ARG A 466 32.29 -35.33 -1.55
CA ARG A 466 31.21 -36.17 -0.96
C ARG A 466 31.42 -36.85 0.41
N THR A 467 30.37 -36.78 1.26
CA THR A 467 29.49 -37.95 1.56
C THR A 467 28.18 -37.59 2.27
N THR A 468 27.13 -38.38 2.04
CA THR A 468 25.85 -38.42 2.79
C THR A 468 25.50 -39.88 3.17
N PRO A 469 24.90 -40.10 4.35
CA PRO A 469 23.71 -40.96 4.54
C PRO A 469 22.72 -40.38 5.60
N SER A 470 21.47 -40.86 5.82
CA SER A 470 20.51 -41.68 5.06
C SER A 470 19.07 -41.51 5.66
N MET A 471 18.12 -42.32 5.19
CA MET A 471 16.69 -42.42 5.53
C MET A 471 16.33 -42.96 6.94
N ALA A 472 15.10 -42.69 7.41
CA ALA A 472 14.12 -43.75 7.73
C ALA A 472 12.67 -43.21 7.85
N LEU A 473 11.69 -44.03 7.41
CA LEU A 473 10.24 -43.83 7.56
C LEU A 473 9.70 -44.64 8.76
N ALA A 474 8.57 -44.20 9.34
CA ALA A 474 7.50 -45.11 9.77
C ALA A 474 6.19 -44.33 10.03
N ALA A 475 5.06 -44.93 9.65
CA ALA A 475 3.72 -44.53 10.05
C ALA A 475 2.99 -45.78 10.56
N GLU A 476 2.15 -45.67 11.58
CA GLU A 476 1.18 -46.73 11.92
C GLU A 476 -0.05 -46.19 12.66
N CYS A 477 -1.08 -47.04 12.78
CA CYS A 477 -2.48 -46.60 12.81
C CYS A 477 -3.31 -47.24 13.95
N ALA A 478 -4.32 -46.48 14.39
CA ALA A 478 -5.55 -46.92 15.07
C ALA A 478 -5.52 -47.66 16.43
N LYS A 479 -6.34 -47.16 17.37
CA LYS A 479 -7.29 -48.00 18.15
C LYS A 479 -8.43 -47.19 18.78
N LYS A 480 -9.63 -47.81 18.83
CA LYS A 480 -10.83 -47.33 19.55
C LYS A 480 -10.71 -47.62 21.05
N GLY A 481 -11.36 -46.83 21.92
CA GLY A 481 -11.53 -47.19 23.33
C GLY A 481 -12.38 -46.24 24.19
N SER A 482 -13.61 -46.68 24.52
CA SER A 482 -14.47 -46.34 25.67
C SER A 482 -14.67 -44.88 26.14
N LEU A 483 -15.95 -44.48 26.27
CA LEU A 483 -16.38 -43.40 27.17
C LEU A 483 -16.00 -43.67 28.63
N LYS A 484 -15.61 -42.62 29.35
CA LYS A 484 -15.70 -42.49 30.81
C LYS A 484 -16.10 -41.05 31.19
N GLU A 485 -16.73 -40.93 32.35
CA GLU A 485 -17.41 -39.74 32.87
C GLU A 485 -16.47 -38.57 33.20
N PRO A 486 -17.00 -37.32 33.29
CA PRO A 486 -16.19 -36.12 33.45
C PRO A 486 -15.56 -36.03 34.84
N ASN A 487 -14.29 -35.61 34.87
CA ASN A 487 -13.55 -35.43 36.11
C ASN A 487 -13.54 -33.93 36.47
N ASP A 488 -14.17 -33.57 37.59
CA ASP A 488 -14.22 -32.20 38.10
C ASP A 488 -12.83 -31.69 38.47
N ASN A 489 -12.26 -30.82 37.62
CA ASN A 489 -11.07 -30.01 37.94
C ASN A 489 -10.99 -28.78 37.02
N ALA A 490 -12.06 -28.00 36.96
CA ALA A 490 -12.07 -26.72 36.28
C ALA A 490 -11.18 -25.69 37.02
N ARG A 491 -9.92 -25.56 36.60
CA ARG A 491 -9.06 -24.44 37.01
C ARG A 491 -9.64 -23.15 36.45
N ALA A 492 -10.29 -22.37 37.30
CA ALA A 492 -10.78 -21.04 36.96
C ALA A 492 -9.61 -20.09 36.65
N CYS A 493 -9.46 -19.71 35.39
CA CYS A 493 -8.53 -18.65 34.97
C CYS A 493 -9.20 -17.29 35.17
N THR A 494 -8.83 -16.57 36.24
CA THR A 494 -9.31 -15.20 36.49
C THR A 494 -8.54 -14.20 35.63
N LEU A 495 -9.14 -13.75 34.54
CA LEU A 495 -8.64 -12.61 33.76
C LEU A 495 -8.92 -11.29 34.51
N ARG A 496 -7.86 -10.57 34.86
CA ARG A 496 -7.93 -9.28 35.55
C ARG A 496 -7.58 -8.17 34.57
N PHE A 497 -8.57 -7.36 34.20
CA PHE A 497 -8.34 -6.19 33.35
C PHE A 497 -7.96 -4.99 34.22
N THR A 498 -6.84 -4.34 33.89
CA THR A 498 -6.41 -3.10 34.54
C THR A 498 -6.78 -1.94 33.62
N THR A 499 -7.70 -1.07 34.06
CA THR A 499 -8.02 0.16 33.35
C THR A 499 -6.85 1.14 33.48
N LEU A 500 -6.22 1.49 32.36
CA LEU A 500 -5.38 2.68 32.29
C LEU A 500 -6.30 3.91 32.39
N GLY A 501 -6.05 4.76 33.39
CA GLY A 501 -6.82 5.97 33.62
C GLY A 501 -6.68 6.96 32.47
N THR A 502 -7.78 7.66 32.16
CA THR A 502 -7.89 8.75 31.19
C THR A 502 -7.27 10.04 31.70
#